data_AF-A0A953UM27-F1
#
_entry.id   AF-A0A953UM27-F1
#
_cell.length_a   1.000
_cell.length_b   1.000
_cell.length_c   1.000
_cell.angle_alpha   90.00
_cell.angle_beta   90.00
_cell.angle_gamma   90.00
#
_symmetry.space_group_name_H-M   'P 1'
#
loop_
_entity.id
_entity.type
_entity.pdbx_description
1 polymer ?
#
loop_
_entity_poly.entity_id
_entity_poly.type
_entity_poly.pdbx_seq_one_letter_code
_entity_poly.pdbx_strand_id
1 'polypeptide(L)'
;MTQEEARRKLEEFRVQIDEVDRRIVALLNERTLVVEDIGRVKRQAQLPIYEPKREDQVFANVTHSNHGPISQEAVRRIFERIIDEMRTIQKVRMMSGTSLPAGPSEGRHPDGDK
;
A
#
# COMPACT_ATOMS: atom_id res chain seq x y z
N MET A 1 18.43 16.09 30.66
CA MET A 1 17.89 14.78 30.25
C MET A 1 18.93 13.73 30.54
N THR A 2 18.62 12.73 31.35
CA THR A 2 19.53 11.62 31.66
C THR A 2 19.55 10.59 30.51
N GLN A 3 20.52 9.68 30.51
CA GLN A 3 20.55 8.58 29.53
C GLN A 3 19.32 7.67 29.64
N GLU A 4 18.82 7.44 30.85
CA GLU A 4 17.63 6.64 31.10
C GLU A 4 16.36 7.31 30.56
N GLU A 5 16.22 8.62 30.78
CA GLU A 5 15.13 9.42 30.20
C GLU A 5 15.20 9.43 28.67
N ALA A 6 16.40 9.52 28.09
CA ALA A 6 16.59 9.47 26.64
C ALA A 6 16.15 8.12 26.06
N ARG A 7 16.52 7.00 26.72
CA ARG A 7 16.11 5.65 26.31
C ARG A 7 14.61 5.47 26.35
N ARG A 8 13.95 5.95 27.41
CA ARG A 8 12.48 5.88 27.52
C ARG A 8 11.79 6.65 26.38
N LYS A 9 12.25 7.87 26.07
CA LYS A 9 11.71 8.66 24.95
C LYS A 9 11.93 8.01 23.59
N LEU A 10 13.08 7.37 23.38
CA LEU A 10 13.34 6.63 22.13
C LEU A 10 12.35 5.48 21.96
N GLU A 11 12.00 4.79 23.04
CA GLU A 11 11.01 3.72 22.99
C GLU A 11 9.61 4.26 22.68
N GLU A 12 9.22 5.39 23.29
CA GLU A 12 7.98 6.08 22.96
C GLU A 12 7.89 6.46 21.47
N PHE A 13 8.99 6.95 20.87
CA PHE A 13 9.02 7.26 19.44
C PHE A 13 8.96 6.02 18.54
N ARG A 14 9.55 4.89 18.94
CA ARG A 14 9.46 3.64 18.19
C ARG A 14 8.03 3.13 18.13
N VAL A 15 7.30 3.20 19.24
CA VAL A 15 5.86 2.84 19.28
C VAL A 15 5.06 3.72 18.31
N GLN A 16 5.37 5.02 18.23
CA GLN A 16 4.73 5.93 17.28
C GLN A 16 5.07 5.56 15.82
N ILE A 17 6.33 5.20 15.54
CA ILE A 17 6.74 4.72 14.21
C ILE A 17 5.97 3.44 13.84
N ASP A 18 5.90 2.47 14.74
CA ASP A 18 5.19 1.20 14.50
C ASP A 18 3.70 1.44 14.16
N GLU A 19 3.06 2.42 14.81
CA GLU A 19 1.68 2.80 14.49
C GLU A 19 1.55 3.39 13.09
N VAL A 20 2.46 4.31 12.72
CA VAL A 20 2.50 4.89 11.38
C VAL A 20 2.75 3.81 10.32
N ASP A 21 3.67 2.89 10.57
CA ASP A 21 4.01 1.81 9.65
C ASP A 21 2.82 0.87 9.41
N ARG A 22 2.06 0.52 10.45
CA ARG A 22 0.82 -0.26 10.29
C ARG A 22 -0.19 0.46 9.40
N ARG A 23 -0.32 1.79 9.52
CA ARG A 23 -1.18 2.60 8.66
C ARG A 23 -0.70 2.64 7.22
N ILE A 24 0.62 2.73 6.99
CA ILE A 24 1.21 2.65 5.65
C ILE A 24 0.89 1.30 5.01
N VAL A 25 1.05 0.19 5.75
CA VAL A 25 0.71 -1.15 5.25
C VAL A 25 -0.78 -1.26 4.90
N ALA A 26 -1.67 -0.72 5.74
CA ALA A 26 -3.10 -0.70 5.45
C ALA A 26 -3.42 0.06 4.14
N LEU A 27 -2.83 1.24 3.94
CA LEU A 27 -2.99 2.04 2.72
C LEU A 27 -2.42 1.34 1.47
N LEU A 28 -1.30 0.64 1.62
CA LEU A 28 -0.73 -0.16 0.54
C LEU A 28 -1.65 -1.33 0.15
N ASN A 29 -2.23 -2.02 1.13
CA ASN A 29 -3.20 -3.09 0.88
C ASN A 29 -4.45 -2.56 0.17
N GLU A 30 -4.99 -1.41 0.60
CA GLU A 30 -6.11 -0.75 -0.09
C GLU A 30 -5.76 -0.45 -1.56
N ARG A 31 -4.58 0.12 -1.80
CA ARG A 31 -4.07 0.37 -3.15
C ARG A 31 -3.93 -0.92 -3.95
N THR A 32 -3.46 -2.00 -3.33
CA THR A 32 -3.33 -3.31 -3.97
C THR A 32 -4.68 -3.84 -4.45
N LEU A 33 -5.74 -3.78 -3.64
CA LEU A 33 -7.07 -4.23 -4.04
C LEU A 33 -7.54 -3.53 -5.33
N VAL A 34 -7.33 -2.21 -5.43
CA VAL A 34 -7.64 -1.45 -6.65
C VAL A 34 -6.82 -1.94 -7.85
N VAL A 35 -5.53 -2.24 -7.66
CA VAL A 35 -4.66 -2.78 -8.72
C VAL A 35 -5.13 -4.15 -9.20
N GLU A 36 -5.64 -4.99 -8.31
CA GLU A 36 -6.21 -6.29 -8.69
C GLU A 36 -7.43 -6.13 -9.59
N ASP A 37 -8.30 -5.18 -9.27
CA ASP A 37 -9.48 -4.85 -10.07
C ASP A 37 -9.07 -4.34 -11.45
N ILE A 38 -8.09 -3.43 -11.52
CA ILE A 38 -7.52 -2.95 -12.79
C ILE A 38 -6.94 -4.13 -13.58
N GLY A 39 -6.23 -5.06 -12.95
CA GLY A 39 -5.71 -6.27 -13.59
C GLY A 39 -6.82 -7.11 -14.23
N ARG A 40 -7.95 -7.30 -13.54
CA ARG A 40 -9.11 -8.04 -14.08
C ARG A 40 -9.72 -7.34 -15.29
N VAL A 41 -9.93 -6.03 -15.21
CA VAL A 41 -10.47 -5.22 -16.32
C VAL A 41 -9.54 -5.29 -17.53
N LYS A 42 -8.24 -5.07 -17.33
CA LYS A 42 -7.25 -5.12 -18.42
C LYS A 42 -7.16 -6.51 -19.06
N ARG A 43 -7.25 -7.59 -18.27
CA ARG A 43 -7.30 -8.96 -18.79
C ARG A 43 -8.51 -9.19 -19.68
N GLN A 44 -9.69 -8.75 -19.24
CA GLN A 44 -10.94 -8.88 -20.00
C GLN A 44 -10.90 -8.08 -21.31
N ALA A 45 -10.26 -6.91 -21.29
CA ALA A 45 -10.12 -6.02 -22.45
C ALA A 45 -8.83 -6.24 -23.27
N GLN A 46 -8.02 -7.26 -22.94
CA GLN A 46 -6.70 -7.53 -23.55
C GLN A 46 -5.77 -6.30 -23.60
N LEU A 47 -5.83 -5.45 -22.58
CA LEU A 47 -5.02 -4.24 -22.47
C LEU A 47 -3.64 -4.53 -21.86
N PRO A 48 -2.59 -3.75 -22.25
CA PRO A 48 -1.25 -3.94 -21.72
C PRO A 48 -1.13 -3.52 -20.24
N ILE A 49 -0.23 -4.19 -19.52
CA ILE A 49 0.08 -3.85 -18.12
C ILE A 49 0.84 -2.54 -18.04
N TYR A 50 1.89 -2.41 -18.86
CA TYR A 50 2.82 -1.28 -18.81
C TYR A 50 2.28 -0.10 -19.60
N GLU A 51 2.09 1.02 -18.90
CA GLU A 51 1.60 2.28 -19.46
C GLU A 51 2.43 3.44 -18.90
N PRO A 52 3.54 3.84 -19.56
CA PRO A 52 4.47 4.86 -19.04
C PRO A 52 3.78 6.17 -18.65
N LYS A 53 2.85 6.63 -19.50
CA LYS A 53 2.07 7.86 -19.25
C LYS A 53 1.28 7.80 -17.94
N ARG A 54 0.79 6.61 -17.56
CA ARG A 54 0.06 6.44 -16.30
C ARG A 54 1.00 6.55 -15.11
N GLU A 55 2.22 6.02 -15.21
CA GLU A 55 3.24 6.11 -14.16
C GLU A 55 3.69 7.56 -13.95
N ASP A 56 3.91 8.31 -15.04
CA ASP A 56 4.19 9.75 -14.98
C ASP A 56 3.10 10.53 -14.25
N GLN A 57 1.82 10.19 -14.51
CA GLN A 57 0.69 10.79 -13.79
C GLN A 57 0.67 10.43 -12.31
N VAL A 58 1.07 9.21 -11.93
CA VAL A 58 1.19 8.83 -10.51
C VAL A 58 2.28 9.68 -9.86
N PHE A 59 3.45 9.81 -10.49
CA PHE A 59 4.56 10.63 -9.96
C PHE A 59 4.18 12.10 -9.82
N ALA A 60 3.49 12.66 -10.81
CA ALA A 60 3.00 14.04 -10.75
C ALA A 60 1.99 14.23 -9.61
N ASN A 61 1.06 13.29 -9.44
CA ASN A 61 0.06 13.37 -8.38
C ASN A 61 0.68 13.34 -6.98
N VAL A 62 1.61 12.42 -6.74
CA VAL A 62 2.18 12.21 -5.38
C VAL A 62 3.17 13.29 -5.00
N THR A 63 3.91 13.83 -5.98
CA THR A 63 4.81 14.97 -5.74
C THR A 63 4.01 16.25 -5.52
N HIS A 64 2.93 16.48 -6.28
CA HIS A 64 2.04 17.62 -6.06
C HIS A 64 1.35 17.58 -4.68
N SER A 65 0.97 16.39 -4.21
CA SER A 65 0.32 16.19 -2.91
C SER A 65 1.28 16.23 -1.72
N ASN A 66 2.59 16.29 -1.96
CA ASN A 66 3.59 16.31 -0.92
C ASN A 66 3.79 17.73 -0.35
N HIS A 67 3.24 17.97 0.84
CA HIS A 67 3.41 19.21 1.61
C HIS A 67 4.29 19.04 2.87
N GLY A 68 4.88 17.86 3.03
CA GLY A 68 5.58 17.46 4.25
C GLY A 68 7.11 17.53 4.14
N PRO A 69 7.83 17.18 5.23
CA PRO A 69 9.28 17.35 5.30
C PRO A 69 10.07 16.41 4.37
N ILE A 70 9.41 15.42 3.76
CA ILE A 70 10.04 14.53 2.80
C ILE A 70 10.30 15.28 1.49
N SER A 71 11.51 15.17 0.95
CA SER A 71 11.83 15.82 -0.33
C SER A 71 11.04 15.18 -1.49
N GLN A 72 10.78 15.98 -2.53
CA GLN A 72 10.07 15.48 -3.72
C GLN A 72 10.78 14.29 -4.36
N GLU A 73 12.11 14.30 -4.37
CA GLU A 73 12.90 13.18 -4.88
C GLU A 73 12.75 11.91 -4.03
N ALA A 74 12.67 12.05 -2.70
CA ALA A 74 12.47 10.91 -1.82
C ALA A 74 11.07 10.30 -2.00
N VAL A 75 10.03 11.14 -2.14
CA VAL A 75 8.68 10.67 -2.50
C VAL A 75 8.71 9.91 -3.82
N ARG A 76 9.38 10.45 -4.84
CA ARG A 76 9.49 9.79 -6.14
C ARG A 76 10.12 8.40 -6.03
N ARG A 77 11.27 8.27 -5.35
CA ARG A 77 11.95 6.97 -5.17
C ARG A 77 11.10 5.94 -4.41
N ILE A 78 10.33 6.38 -3.41
CA ILE A 78 9.39 5.51 -2.70
C ILE A 78 8.30 5.02 -3.66
N PHE A 79 7.72 5.93 -4.44
CA PHE A 79 6.65 5.58 -5.38
C PHE A 79 7.12 4.73 -6.55
N GLU A 80 8.37 4.83 -6.99
CA GLU A 80 8.97 3.90 -7.96
C GLU A 80 8.90 2.46 -7.45
N ARG A 81 9.32 2.23 -6.20
CA ARG A 81 9.24 0.89 -5.57
C ARG A 81 7.80 0.41 -5.41
N ILE A 82 6.91 1.29 -4.98
CA ILE A 82 5.49 0.97 -4.83
C ILE A 82 4.86 0.60 -6.19
N ILE A 83 5.21 1.28 -7.28
CA ILE A 83 4.72 0.97 -8.63
C ILE A 83 5.28 -0.37 -9.11
N ASP A 84 6.57 -0.64 -8.89
CA ASP A 84 7.20 -1.91 -9.26
C ASP A 84 6.48 -3.10 -8.62
N GLU A 85 6.19 -3.05 -7.32
CA GLU A 85 5.46 -4.12 -6.63
C GLU A 85 4.02 -4.28 -7.14
N MET A 86 3.32 -3.18 -7.41
CA MET A 86 1.96 -3.27 -7.98
C MET A 86 1.97 -3.86 -9.38
N ARG A 87 2.98 -3.56 -10.20
CA ARG A 87 3.12 -4.17 -11.53
C ARG A 87 3.31 -5.68 -11.41
N THR A 88 4.08 -6.14 -10.43
CA THR A 88 4.27 -7.56 -10.14
C THR A 88 2.95 -8.23 -9.75
N ILE A 89 2.20 -7.64 -8.81
CA ILE A 89 0.88 -8.15 -8.40
C ILE A 89 -0.09 -8.19 -9.58
N GLN A 90 -0.15 -7.12 -10.37
CA GLN A 90 -1.04 -7.03 -11.53
C GLN A 90 -0.73 -8.11 -12.58
N LYS A 91 0.56 -8.38 -12.85
CA LYS A 91 0.99 -9.48 -13.74
C LYS A 91 0.45 -10.81 -13.26
N VAL A 92 0.60 -11.12 -11.97
CA VAL A 92 0.07 -12.36 -11.39
C VAL A 92 -1.44 -12.47 -11.61
N ARG A 93 -2.20 -11.38 -11.42
CA ARG A 93 -3.67 -11.39 -11.63
C ARG A 93 -4.10 -11.48 -13.08
N MET A 94 -3.29 -10.98 -14.01
CA MET A 94 -3.56 -11.13 -15.44
C MET A 94 -3.25 -12.54 -15.94
N MET A 95 -2.25 -13.21 -15.35
CA MET A 95 -1.85 -14.58 -15.70
C MET A 95 -2.69 -15.66 -15.01
N SER A 96 -3.13 -15.42 -13.77
CA SER A 96 -3.89 -16.38 -12.97
C SER A 96 -5.38 -16.13 -13.11
N GLY A 97 -6.11 -17.12 -13.68
CA GLY A 97 -7.58 -17.13 -13.75
C GLY A 97 -8.29 -17.28 -12.40
N THR A 98 -7.55 -17.43 -11.29
CA THR A 98 -8.11 -17.82 -9.99
C THR A 98 -8.13 -16.63 -9.01
N SER A 99 -9.32 -16.33 -8.49
CA SER A 99 -9.55 -15.47 -7.33
C SER A 99 -8.73 -15.97 -6.12
N LEU A 100 -8.01 -15.08 -5.43
CA LEU A 100 -7.52 -15.45 -4.08
C LEU A 100 -8.74 -15.50 -3.15
N PRO A 101 -8.73 -16.36 -2.11
CA PRO A 101 -9.79 -16.36 -1.12
C PRO A 101 -9.84 -14.98 -0.45
N ALA A 102 -11.05 -14.46 -0.27
CA ALA A 102 -11.28 -13.28 0.56
C ALA A 102 -10.58 -13.50 1.92
N GLY A 103 -9.93 -12.45 2.43
CA GLY A 103 -9.32 -12.47 3.77
C GLY A 103 -10.30 -12.97 4.83
N PRO A 104 -9.81 -13.40 6.01
CA PRO A 104 -10.64 -14.05 7.00
C PRO A 104 -11.83 -13.15 7.34
N SER A 105 -13.04 -13.67 7.08
CA SER A 105 -14.27 -13.05 7.56
C SER A 105 -14.18 -13.00 9.08
N GLU A 106 -14.12 -11.80 9.64
CA GLU A 106 -14.31 -11.61 11.08
C GLU A 106 -15.55 -12.36 11.52
N GLY A 107 -15.33 -13.27 12.47
CA GLY A 107 -16.34 -14.16 13.00
C GLY A 107 -17.51 -13.35 13.52
N ARG A 108 -18.67 -13.57 12.92
CA ARG A 108 -19.94 -13.20 13.52
C ARG A 108 -20.06 -14.04 14.79
N HIS A 109 -19.78 -13.45 15.95
CA HIS A 109 -20.22 -13.99 17.24
C HIS A 109 -21.75 -14.05 17.20
N PRO A 110 -22.38 -15.24 17.37
CA PRO A 110 -23.79 -15.27 17.67
C PRO A 110 -23.95 -14.93 19.15
N ASP A 111 -24.82 -13.97 19.40
CA ASP A 111 -25.33 -13.59 20.70
C ASP A 111 -25.71 -14.83 21.52
N GLY A 112 -25.35 -14.77 22.80
CA GLY A 112 -25.68 -15.79 23.79
C GLY A 112 -27.18 -15.81 24.07
N ASP A 113 -27.81 -16.93 23.72
CA ASP A 113 -29.02 -17.40 24.38
C ASP A 113 -28.61 -18.36 25.51
N LYS A 114 -28.55 -17.82 26.74
CA LYS A 114 -29.12 -18.36 27.99
C LYS A 114 -28.56 -17.65 29.23
#